data_AF-A0A7D9L0A3-F1
#
_entry.id   AF-A0A7D9L0A3-F1
#
_cell.length_a   1.000
_cell.length_b   1.000
_cell.length_c   1.000
_cell.angle_alpha   90.00
_cell.angle_beta   90.00
_cell.angle_gamma   90.00
#
_symmetry.space_group_name_H-M   'P 1'
#
loop_
_entity.id
_entity.type
_entity.pdbx_description
1 polymer ?
#
loop_
_entity_poly.entity_id
_entity_poly.type
_entity_poly.pdbx_seq_one_letter_code
_entity_poly.pdbx_strand_id
1 'polypeptide(L)'
;MSGEVRCRICNGVCPPARRYVLYNAENDYTSTAMLFFKAYGLSIRRDKPGLSRHCCRNCRNNANRAVEKIKSYKENISPRGKRKTIPSSPNSIRSPPSKTSRPNERNCRFSARSLQFSNDKAQ
;
A
#
# COMPACT_ATOMS: atom_id res chain seq x y z
N MET A 1 17.44 -8.08 -36.34
CA MET A 1 16.62 -8.28 -35.13
C MET A 1 16.27 -6.92 -34.55
N SER A 2 15.02 -6.46 -34.71
CA SER A 2 14.53 -5.24 -34.08
C SER A 2 14.57 -5.47 -32.58
N GLY A 3 15.60 -4.95 -31.91
CA GLY A 3 15.86 -5.21 -30.49
C GLY A 3 14.84 -4.57 -29.56
N GLU A 4 13.59 -4.38 -29.99
CA GLU A 4 12.48 -3.75 -29.31
C GLU A 4 11.98 -4.60 -28.14
N VAL A 5 11.91 -4.00 -26.96
CA VAL A 5 11.46 -4.65 -25.73
C VAL A 5 10.34 -3.82 -25.12
N ARG A 6 9.27 -4.49 -24.71
CA ARG A 6 8.14 -3.84 -24.04
C ARG A 6 8.49 -3.42 -22.62
N CYS A 7 7.93 -2.31 -22.17
CA CYS A 7 8.05 -1.87 -20.79
C CYS A 7 7.23 -2.78 -19.87
N ARG A 8 7.81 -3.23 -18.77
CA ARG A 8 7.12 -4.01 -17.73
C ARG A 8 5.92 -3.29 -17.10
N ILE A 9 5.96 -1.96 -17.09
CA ILE A 9 5.02 -1.12 -16.36
C ILE A 9 3.90 -0.61 -17.26
N CYS A 10 4.24 0.02 -18.39
CA CYS A 10 3.25 0.59 -19.31
C CYS A 10 2.98 -0.25 -20.56
N ASN A 11 3.66 -1.40 -20.73
CA ASN A 11 3.59 -2.27 -21.91
C ASN A 11 4.00 -1.61 -23.25
N GLY A 12 4.37 -0.32 -23.25
CA GLY A 12 4.83 0.40 -24.43
C GLY A 12 6.20 -0.07 -24.92
N VAL A 13 6.48 0.14 -26.20
CA VAL A 13 7.78 -0.21 -26.81
C VAL A 13 8.85 0.75 -26.30
N CYS A 14 9.93 0.19 -25.74
CA CYS A 14 11.09 0.99 -25.27
C CYS A 14 12.19 0.92 -26.33
N PRO A 15 12.83 2.03 -26.74
CA PRO A 15 14.05 1.95 -27.54
C PRO A 15 15.24 1.45 -26.69
N PRO A 16 16.23 0.72 -27.25
CA PRO A 16 17.31 0.08 -26.49
C PRO A 16 18.07 1.03 -25.55
N ALA A 17 18.42 2.23 -26.04
CA ALA A 17 19.20 3.23 -25.30
C ALA A 17 18.48 3.86 -24.09
N ARG A 18 17.17 3.61 -23.91
CA ARG A 18 16.35 4.25 -22.84
C ARG A 18 15.66 3.23 -21.92
N ARG A 19 16.24 2.04 -21.79
CA ARG A 19 15.72 0.96 -20.94
C ARG A 19 16.49 0.87 -19.62
N TYR A 20 15.76 0.60 -18.57
CA TYR A 20 16.31 0.30 -17.25
C TYR A 20 15.94 -1.13 -16.86
N VAL A 21 16.89 -1.85 -16.29
CA VAL A 21 16.71 -3.24 -15.85
C VAL A 21 16.03 -3.25 -14.49
N LEU A 22 15.03 -4.11 -14.30
CA LEU A 22 14.29 -4.29 -13.05
C LEU A 22 14.88 -5.42 -12.20
N TYR A 23 15.37 -6.46 -12.85
CA TYR A 23 16.09 -7.56 -12.20
C TYR A 23 17.21 -8.09 -13.10
N ASN A 24 18.32 -8.49 -12.48
CA ASN A 24 19.51 -9.00 -13.14
C ASN A 24 19.32 -10.46 -13.62
N ALA A 25 20.33 -11.02 -14.29
CA ALA A 25 20.32 -12.42 -14.73
C ALA A 25 20.21 -13.42 -13.56
N GLU A 26 20.77 -13.06 -12.40
CA GLU A 26 20.68 -13.81 -11.14
C GLU A 26 19.33 -13.63 -10.43
N ASN A 27 18.36 -12.99 -11.10
CA ASN A 27 17.05 -12.62 -10.57
C ASN A 27 17.08 -11.58 -9.43
N ASP A 28 18.21 -10.97 -9.09
CA ASP A 28 18.23 -9.93 -8.06
C ASP A 28 17.57 -8.63 -8.50
N TYR A 29 16.80 -8.03 -7.58
CA TYR A 29 16.15 -6.74 -7.83
C TYR A 29 17.17 -5.62 -7.93
N THR A 30 17.06 -4.83 -8.99
CA THR A 30 17.90 -3.63 -9.14
C THR A 30 17.35 -2.47 -8.31
N SER A 31 18.15 -1.41 -8.19
CA SER A 31 17.70 -0.12 -7.64
C SER A 31 16.46 0.43 -8.35
N THR A 32 16.26 0.09 -9.63
CA THR A 32 15.08 0.51 -10.39
C THR A 32 13.84 -0.27 -9.93
N ALA A 33 13.92 -1.58 -9.69
CA ALA A 33 12.78 -2.30 -9.11
C ALA A 33 12.45 -1.80 -7.70
N MET A 34 13.47 -1.54 -6.88
CA MET A 34 13.28 -0.97 -5.54
C MET A 34 12.62 0.42 -5.58
N LEU A 35 12.87 1.21 -6.64
CA LEU A 35 12.19 2.48 -6.85
C LEU A 35 10.69 2.31 -7.03
N PHE A 36 10.24 1.33 -7.81
CA PHE A 36 8.81 1.05 -8.00
C PHE A 36 8.14 0.53 -6.73
N PHE A 37 8.85 -0.28 -5.94
CA PHE A 37 8.37 -0.70 -4.63
C PHE A 37 8.18 0.50 -3.69
N LYS A 38 9.15 1.42 -3.63
CA LYS A 38 9.05 2.64 -2.81
C LYS A 38 7.98 3.62 -3.29
N ALA A 39 7.81 3.74 -4.61
CA ALA A 39 6.88 4.70 -5.22
C ALA A 39 5.42 4.25 -5.11
N TYR A 40 5.14 2.97 -5.32
CA TYR A 40 3.77 2.47 -5.52
C TYR A 40 3.43 1.24 -4.68
N GLY A 41 4.36 0.72 -3.86
CA GLY A 41 4.18 -0.57 -3.19
C GLY A 41 4.15 -1.76 -4.15
N LEU A 42 4.61 -1.58 -5.39
CA LEU A 42 4.52 -2.59 -6.44
C LEU A 42 5.73 -3.52 -6.41
N SER A 43 5.49 -4.80 -6.13
CA SER A 43 6.51 -5.86 -6.23
C SER A 43 6.49 -6.47 -7.63
N ILE A 44 7.65 -6.48 -8.30
CA ILE A 44 7.78 -6.95 -9.68
C ILE A 44 8.03 -8.47 -9.66
N ARG A 45 7.01 -9.24 -10.06
CA ARG A 45 7.12 -10.69 -10.18
C ARG A 45 8.22 -11.11 -11.16
N ARG A 46 9.13 -11.97 -10.70
CA ARG A 46 10.29 -12.53 -11.44
C ARG A 46 10.00 -13.89 -12.07
N ASP A 47 9.04 -14.61 -11.50
CA ASP A 47 8.67 -15.99 -11.83
C ASP A 47 7.96 -16.14 -13.20
N LYS A 48 7.69 -15.04 -13.89
CA LYS A 48 6.99 -15.04 -15.18
C LYS A 48 7.95 -14.64 -16.32
N PRO A 49 8.60 -15.61 -16.99
CA PRO A 49 9.60 -15.33 -18.04
C PRO A 49 9.00 -14.65 -19.28
N GLY A 50 7.68 -14.77 -19.50
CA GLY A 50 6.97 -14.07 -20.57
C GLY A 50 6.80 -12.57 -20.35
N LEU A 51 7.29 -12.03 -19.23
CA LEU A 51 7.16 -10.62 -18.90
C LEU A 51 8.51 -9.93 -18.96
N SER A 52 8.51 -8.70 -19.49
CA SER A 52 9.74 -7.94 -19.68
C SER A 52 10.45 -7.63 -18.37
N ARG A 53 11.77 -7.79 -18.36
CA ARG A 53 12.65 -7.37 -17.26
C ARG A 53 13.02 -5.88 -17.30
N HIS A 54 12.52 -5.13 -18.29
CA HIS A 54 12.92 -3.75 -18.53
C HIS A 54 11.77 -2.77 -18.31
N CYS A 55 12.07 -1.56 -17.86
CA CYS A 55 11.14 -0.43 -17.89
C CYS A 55 11.65 0.72 -18.76
N CYS A 56 10.74 1.53 -19.28
CA CYS A 56 11.10 2.74 -20.02
C CYS A 56 11.54 3.87 -19.09
N ARG A 57 12.27 4.84 -19.66
CA ARG A 57 12.68 6.08 -18.98
C ARG A 57 11.50 6.85 -18.38
N ASN A 58 10.37 6.94 -19.08
CA ASN A 58 9.21 7.69 -18.60
C ASN A 58 8.64 7.07 -17.31
N CYS A 59 8.49 5.74 -17.26
CA CYS A 59 8.03 5.05 -16.06
C CYS A 59 9.01 5.23 -14.89
N ARG A 60 10.32 5.15 -15.13
CA ARG A 60 11.35 5.40 -14.11
C ARG A 60 11.26 6.82 -13.56
N ASN A 61 11.14 7.82 -14.45
CA ASN A 61 11.03 9.22 -14.05
C ASN A 61 9.76 9.50 -13.23
N ASN A 62 8.63 8.90 -13.61
CA ASN A 62 7.38 9.01 -12.85
C ASN A 62 7.53 8.39 -11.46
N ALA A 63 8.19 7.24 -11.35
CA ALA A 63 8.46 6.61 -10.05
C ALA A 63 9.38 7.47 -9.16
N ASN A 64 10.41 8.10 -9.73
CA ASN A 64 11.26 9.06 -8.98
C ASN A 64 10.44 10.23 -8.43
N ARG A 65 9.62 10.87 -9.28
CA ARG A 65 8.74 11.97 -8.86
C ARG A 65 7.74 11.54 -7.78
N ALA A 66 7.22 10.31 -7.87
CA ALA A 66 6.34 9.76 -6.84
C ALA A 66 7.07 9.60 -5.50
N VAL A 67 8.31 9.09 -5.49
CA VAL A 67 9.12 8.98 -4.28
C VAL A 67 9.43 10.35 -3.67
N GLU A 68 9.78 11.35 -4.48
CA GLU A 68 10.02 12.72 -3.99
C GLU A 68 8.77 13.32 -3.33
N LYS A 69 7.59 13.13 -3.94
CA LYS A 69 6.31 13.54 -3.34
C LYS A 69 6.01 12.83 -2.02
N ILE A 70 6.34 11.54 -1.91
CA ILE A 70 6.16 10.78 -0.66
C ILE A 70 7.10 11.30 0.43
N LYS A 71 8.35 11.61 0.09
CA LYS A 71 9.32 12.18 1.03
C LYS A 71 8.86 13.54 1.56
N SER A 72 8.48 14.44 0.66
CA SER A 72 7.99 15.76 1.07
C SER A 72 6.73 15.65 1.93
N TYR A 73 5.80 14.74 1.59
CA TYR A 73 4.63 14.50 2.43
C TYR A 73 5.02 14.01 3.83
N LYS A 74 5.96 13.07 3.96
CA LYS A 74 6.44 12.58 5.27
C LYS A 74 7.14 13.66 6.10
N GLU A 75 7.92 14.53 5.48
CA GLU A 75 8.58 15.65 6.16
C GLU A 75 7.57 16.70 6.65
N ASN A 76 6.47 16.90 5.90
CA ASN A 76 5.40 17.82 6.28
C ASN A 76 4.38 17.20 7.25
N ILE A 77 4.37 15.87 7.43
CA ILE A 77 3.69 15.22 8.55
C ILE A 77 4.61 15.28 9.76
N SER A 78 4.66 16.45 10.41
CA SER A 78 5.02 16.52 11.82
C SER A 78 4.11 15.54 12.60
N PRO A 79 4.59 14.82 13.64
CA PRO A 79 3.72 14.01 14.50
C PRO A 79 2.77 14.93 15.25
N ARG A 80 1.70 15.33 14.57
CA ARG A 80 0.62 16.19 15.07
C ARG A 80 -0.28 15.30 15.92
N GLY A 81 0.26 14.91 17.07
CA GLY A 81 -0.30 13.87 17.91
C GLY A 81 0.27 13.80 19.32
N LYS A 82 1.08 14.76 19.79
CA LYS A 82 1.02 15.08 21.22
C LYS A 82 -0.29 15.83 21.44
N ARG A 83 -1.36 15.08 21.66
CA ARG A 83 -2.56 15.58 22.34
C ARG A 83 -2.03 16.32 23.57
N LYS A 84 -2.19 17.65 23.62
CA LYS A 84 -1.89 18.39 24.84
C LYS A 84 -2.75 17.74 25.92
N THR A 85 -2.14 16.95 26.80
CA THR A 85 -2.76 16.55 28.05
C THR A 85 -3.11 17.86 28.72
N ILE A 86 -4.40 18.16 28.80
CA ILE A 86 -4.91 19.24 29.64
C ILE A 86 -4.29 18.97 31.02
N PRO A 87 -3.59 19.93 31.64
CA PRO A 87 -3.10 19.73 32.99
C PRO A 87 -4.32 19.50 33.89
N SER A 88 -4.48 18.27 34.36
CA SER A 88 -5.45 17.90 35.38
C SER A 88 -5.01 18.55 36.70
N SER A 89 -5.31 19.84 36.87
CA SER A 89 -5.26 20.44 38.20
C SER A 89 -6.33 19.77 39.09
N PRO A 90 -6.01 19.54 40.36
CA PRO A 90 -6.73 18.59 41.20
C PRO A 90 -7.98 19.20 41.83
N ASN A 91 -8.95 18.32 42.12
CA ASN A 91 -10.05 18.48 43.08
C ASN A 91 -11.19 19.45 42.72
N SER A 92 -12.30 18.86 42.25
CA SER A 92 -13.61 19.19 42.84
C SER A 92 -14.49 17.94 42.84
N ILE A 93 -14.56 17.31 44.01
CA ILE A 93 -15.47 16.21 44.32
C ILE A 93 -16.87 16.82 44.35
N ARG A 94 -17.67 16.58 43.30
CA ARG A 94 -19.11 16.83 43.34
C ARG A 94 -19.80 15.49 43.22
N SER A 95 -20.41 15.07 44.32
CA SER A 95 -21.09 13.80 44.52
C SER A 95 -22.09 13.49 43.39
N PRO A 96 -22.19 12.23 42.93
CA PRO A 96 -23.25 11.83 42.00
C PRO A 96 -24.61 11.80 42.72
N PRO A 97 -25.70 12.27 42.10
CA PRO A 97 -27.04 12.04 42.63
C PRO A 97 -27.42 10.56 42.53
N SER A 98 -28.04 10.08 43.61
CA SER A 98 -28.48 8.71 43.83
C SER A 98 -29.54 8.23 42.82
N LYS A 99 -29.29 7.02 42.30
CA LYS A 99 -30.24 5.93 41.92
C LYS A 99 -31.67 6.31 41.50
N THR A 100 -31.98 6.03 40.23
CA THR A 100 -33.28 5.47 39.83
C THR A 100 -33.09 4.28 38.88
N SER A 101 -33.49 3.14 39.42
CA SER A 101 -33.90 1.87 38.81
C SER A 101 -34.30 1.87 37.32
N ARG A 102 -33.61 1.05 36.51
CA ARG A 102 -34.13 -0.24 36.01
C ARG A 102 -33.06 -1.02 35.22
N PRO A 103 -32.98 -2.36 35.38
CA PRO A 103 -32.07 -3.23 34.64
C PRO A 103 -32.76 -3.77 33.37
N ASN A 104 -32.00 -4.05 32.30
CA ASN A 104 -32.03 -5.37 31.67
C ASN A 104 -30.81 -5.61 30.76
N GLU A 105 -30.18 -6.75 30.98
CA GLU A 105 -29.07 -7.31 30.23
C GLU A 105 -29.49 -7.87 28.86
N ARG A 106 -28.47 -8.30 28.10
CA ARG A 106 -28.51 -9.22 26.94
C ARG A 106 -28.99 -8.58 25.63
N ASN A 107 -28.19 -8.52 24.56
CA ASN A 107 -27.37 -9.61 24.01
C ASN A 107 -26.37 -9.08 22.97
N CYS A 108 -25.09 -9.45 23.12
CA CYS A 108 -24.20 -9.65 21.99
C CYS A 108 -24.81 -10.74 21.10
N ARG A 109 -25.05 -10.45 19.81
CA ARG A 109 -25.23 -11.52 18.81
C ARG A 109 -24.48 -11.18 17.53
N PHE A 110 -23.26 -11.73 17.45
CA PHE A 110 -22.67 -12.14 16.19
C PHE A 110 -23.73 -12.86 15.35
N SER A 111 -23.97 -12.39 14.12
CA SER A 111 -24.59 -13.21 13.09
C SER A 111 -23.59 -13.36 11.96
N ALA A 112 -22.71 -14.35 12.12
CA ALA A 112 -22.05 -14.99 10.99
C ALA A 112 -23.15 -15.70 10.19
N ARG A 113 -23.55 -15.13 9.05
CA ARG A 113 -24.47 -15.79 8.12
C ARG A 113 -23.72 -16.11 6.83
N SER A 114 -23.17 -17.32 6.86
CA SER A 114 -23.19 -18.28 5.77
C SER A 114 -22.49 -17.90 4.46
N LEU A 115 -21.24 -18.39 4.34
CA LEU A 115 -20.67 -18.86 3.09
C LEU A 115 -21.63 -19.88 2.46
N GLN A 116 -22.26 -19.53 1.34
CA GLN A 116 -22.83 -20.51 0.42
C GLN A 116 -21.92 -20.58 -0.81
N PHE A 117 -21.18 -21.69 -0.90
CA PHE A 117 -20.59 -22.16 -2.14
C PHE A 117 -21.71 -22.72 -3.02
N SER A 118 -21.91 -22.14 -4.19
CA SER A 118 -22.65 -22.79 -5.27
C SER A 118 -21.63 -23.46 -6.19
N ASN A 119 -21.47 -24.77 -6.02
CA ASN A 119 -21.07 -25.68 -7.09
C ASN A 119 -22.34 -25.96 -7.89
N ASP A 120 -22.37 -25.59 -9.17
CA ASP A 120 -22.87 -26.47 -10.24
C ASP A 120 -22.69 -25.81 -11.61
N LYS A 121 -21.84 -26.40 -12.45
CA LYS A 121 -22.30 -26.92 -13.75
C LYS A 121 -21.15 -27.62 -14.46
N ALA A 122 -21.24 -28.95 -14.43
CA ALA A 122 -20.75 -29.80 -15.50
C ALA A 122 -21.72 -29.69 -16.68
N GLN A 123 -21.20 -29.51 -17.88
CA GLN A 123 -21.69 -30.07 -19.14
C GLN A 123 -20.58 -29.97 -20.19
#